data_AF-A0A3S0JR54-F1
#
_entry.id   AF-A0A3S0JR54-F1
#
_cell.length_a   1.000
_cell.length_b   1.000
_cell.length_c   1.000
_cell.angle_alpha   90.00
_cell.angle_beta   90.00
_cell.angle_gamma   90.00
#
_symmetry.space_group_name_H-M   'P 1'
#
loop_
_entity.id
_entity.type
_entity.pdbx_description
1 polymer ?
#
loop_
_entity_poly.entity_id
_entity_poly.type
_entity_poly.pdbx_seq_one_letter_code
_entity_poly.pdbx_strand_id
1 'polypeptide(L)'
;MVRDPLQFNPKEVIGNVKADEIYGKPPATNFFGLPRDIKPRASDIINEALRKLGSDPVNSPSHYNQGGIECIAALRAATTREGFEAHCTLTAIKYLWRWQHKGGKQDLEKAKAYINFILSEEHQ
;
A
#
# COMPACT_ATOMS: atom_id res chain seq x y z
N MET A 1 -14.26 -43.55 -14.76
CA MET A 1 -13.69 -43.48 -13.40
C MET A 1 -12.81 -42.24 -13.32
N VAL A 2 -13.33 -41.17 -12.71
CA VAL A 2 -12.58 -39.90 -12.53
C VAL A 2 -11.56 -40.14 -11.42
N ARG A 3 -10.26 -40.00 -11.73
CA ARG A 3 -9.20 -40.13 -10.74
C ARG A 3 -9.21 -38.88 -9.84
N ASP A 4 -9.10 -39.12 -8.54
CA ASP A 4 -9.12 -38.12 -7.46
C ASP A 4 -7.99 -37.08 -7.66
N PRO A 5 -8.27 -35.77 -7.74
CA PRO A 5 -7.28 -34.74 -8.05
C PRO A 5 -6.29 -34.42 -6.91
N LEU A 6 -6.37 -35.08 -5.76
CA LEU A 6 -5.49 -34.83 -4.61
C LEU A 6 -4.33 -35.83 -4.45
N GLN A 7 -4.05 -36.66 -5.46
CA GLN A 7 -2.97 -37.67 -5.44
C GLN A 7 -1.82 -37.36 -6.43
N PHE A 8 -1.58 -36.09 -6.77
CA PHE A 8 -0.41 -35.74 -7.58
C PHE A 8 0.85 -35.81 -6.71
N ASN A 9 1.60 -36.91 -6.83
CA ASN A 9 2.94 -37.05 -6.27
C ASN A 9 3.98 -36.51 -7.27
N PRO A 10 4.57 -35.33 -7.06
CA PRO A 10 5.47 -34.72 -8.03
C PRO A 10 6.69 -35.58 -8.34
N LYS A 11 7.09 -36.46 -7.40
CA LYS A 11 8.29 -37.30 -7.53
C LYS A 11 8.16 -38.45 -8.52
N GLU A 12 6.96 -38.78 -8.98
CA GLU A 12 6.74 -39.89 -9.94
C GLU A 12 6.82 -39.45 -11.40
N VAL A 13 6.67 -38.15 -11.69
CA VAL A 13 6.60 -37.61 -13.07
C VAL A 13 7.93 -37.03 -13.53
N ILE A 14 8.69 -36.43 -12.62
CA ILE A 14 10.04 -35.95 -12.88
C ILE A 14 11.01 -37.03 -12.39
N GLY A 15 11.55 -37.80 -13.34
CA GLY A 15 12.76 -38.60 -13.09
C GLY A 15 13.85 -37.74 -12.46
N ASN A 16 14.91 -38.35 -11.91
CA ASN A 16 16.00 -37.70 -11.16
C ASN A 16 16.77 -36.61 -11.94
N VAL A 17 16.11 -35.54 -12.35
CA VAL A 17 16.65 -34.34 -12.98
C VAL A 17 16.87 -33.37 -11.84
N LYS A 18 18.11 -32.95 -11.65
CA LYS A 18 18.44 -32.02 -10.58
C LYS A 18 17.78 -30.67 -10.90
N ALA A 19 17.23 -29.99 -9.90
CA ALA A 19 16.45 -28.75 -10.09
C ALA A 19 17.24 -27.64 -10.82
N ASP A 20 18.56 -27.65 -10.71
CA ASP A 20 19.51 -26.77 -11.38
C ASP A 20 19.57 -26.96 -12.91
N GLU A 21 19.19 -28.13 -13.42
CA GLU A 21 19.11 -28.42 -14.87
C GLU A 21 17.82 -27.86 -15.50
N ILE A 22 16.74 -27.72 -14.71
CA ILE A 22 15.42 -27.27 -15.18
C ILE A 22 15.29 -25.74 -15.09
N TYR A 23 15.81 -25.12 -14.03
CA TYR A 23 15.58 -23.71 -13.71
C TYR A 23 16.81 -22.81 -13.89
N GLY A 24 17.94 -23.37 -14.32
CA GLY A 24 19.23 -22.66 -14.37
C GLY A 24 19.79 -22.39 -12.98
N LYS A 25 21.10 -22.07 -12.88
CA LYS A 25 21.69 -21.69 -11.60
C LYS A 25 20.93 -20.47 -11.05
N PRO A 26 20.44 -20.51 -9.80
CA PRO A 26 19.78 -19.35 -9.21
C PRO A 26 20.74 -18.16 -9.22
N PRO A 27 20.24 -16.94 -9.48
CA PRO A 27 21.07 -15.75 -9.53
C PRO A 27 21.91 -15.63 -8.24
N ALA A 28 23.11 -15.04 -8.34
CA ALA A 28 24.03 -14.90 -7.20
C ALA A 28 23.51 -13.96 -6.09
N THR A 29 22.23 -13.57 -6.17
CA THR A 29 21.54 -12.66 -5.29
C THR A 29 20.42 -13.37 -4.52
N ASN A 30 20.16 -12.93 -3.29
CA ASN A 30 19.01 -13.37 -2.48
C ASN A 30 17.69 -12.80 -3.04
N PHE A 31 16.54 -13.19 -2.48
CA PHE A 31 15.20 -12.71 -2.87
C PHE A 31 15.06 -11.17 -2.95
N PHE A 32 15.91 -10.44 -2.22
CA PHE A 32 15.99 -8.98 -2.22
C PHE A 32 16.97 -8.37 -3.24
N GLY A 33 17.56 -9.17 -4.13
CA GLY A 33 18.51 -8.69 -5.15
C GLY A 33 19.92 -8.38 -4.63
N LEU A 34 20.25 -8.77 -3.39
CA LEU A 34 21.56 -8.53 -2.76
C LEU A 34 22.48 -9.76 -2.88
N PRO A 35 23.81 -9.57 -3.03
CA PRO A 35 24.78 -10.67 -2.98
C PRO A 35 24.58 -11.55 -1.74
N ARG A 36 24.58 -12.88 -1.93
CA ARG A 36 24.27 -13.87 -0.86
C ARG A 36 25.14 -13.73 0.39
N ASP A 37 26.33 -13.16 0.25
CA ASP A 37 27.36 -13.11 1.28
C ASP A 37 27.16 -11.94 2.26
N ILE A 38 26.27 -11.01 1.92
CA ILE A 38 25.91 -9.87 2.76
C ILE A 38 24.71 -10.26 3.63
N LYS A 39 24.98 -10.70 4.87
CA LYS A 39 23.93 -10.81 5.88
C LYS A 39 23.63 -9.42 6.41
N PRO A 40 22.42 -8.85 6.16
CA PRO A 40 22.06 -7.56 6.72
C PRO A 40 22.14 -7.65 8.25
N ARG A 41 22.72 -6.64 8.89
CA ARG A 41 22.77 -6.60 10.34
C ARG A 41 21.33 -6.44 10.85
N ALA A 42 21.00 -7.03 11.98
CA ALA A 42 19.65 -6.90 12.56
C ALA A 42 19.21 -5.44 12.69
N SER A 43 20.16 -4.52 12.95
CA SER A 43 19.95 -3.07 12.94
C SER A 43 19.43 -2.53 11.61
N ASP A 44 19.91 -3.05 10.48
CA ASP A 44 19.56 -2.54 9.15
C ASP A 44 18.14 -2.95 8.77
N ILE A 45 17.74 -4.16 9.16
CA ILE A 45 16.37 -4.67 9.02
C ILE A 45 15.41 -3.84 9.87
N ILE A 46 15.78 -3.57 11.13
CA ILE A 46 14.97 -2.77 12.05
C ILE A 46 14.85 -1.33 11.56
N ASN A 47 15.94 -0.71 11.10
CA ASN A 47 15.93 0.65 10.60
C ASN A 47 15.10 0.80 9.32
N GLU A 48 15.15 -0.19 8.40
CA GLU A 48 14.30 -0.21 7.21
C GLU A 48 12.81 -0.40 7.56
N ALA A 49 12.51 -1.29 8.51
CA ALA A 49 11.15 -1.48 9.02
C ALA A 49 10.62 -0.21 9.71
N LEU A 50 11.44 0.44 10.55
CA LEU A 50 11.11 1.70 11.21
C LEU A 50 10.88 2.85 10.20
N ARG A 51 11.68 2.92 9.13
CA ARG A 51 11.46 3.88 8.03
C ARG A 51 10.12 3.67 7.33
N LYS A 52 9.72 2.41 7.10
CA LYS A 52 8.41 2.09 6.50
C LYS A 52 7.22 2.34 7.44
N LEU A 53 7.41 2.19 8.75
CA LEU A 53 6.40 2.47 9.77
C LEU A 53 6.19 3.97 10.04
N GLY A 54 7.23 4.80 9.87
CA GLY A 54 7.19 6.23 10.19
C GLY A 54 6.54 7.15 9.15
N SER A 55 6.13 6.63 8.00
CA SER A 55 5.46 7.40 6.96
C SER A 55 4.04 6.86 6.81
N ASP A 56 3.07 7.42 7.53
CA ASP A 56 1.66 7.21 7.23
C ASP A 56 1.29 8.07 6.01
N PRO A 57 1.24 7.51 4.79
CA PRO A 57 0.98 8.27 3.58
C PRO A 57 -0.52 8.60 3.43
N VAL A 58 -1.35 8.14 4.38
CA VAL A 58 -2.78 8.40 4.47
C VAL A 58 -3.02 9.63 5.31
N ASN A 59 -2.45 9.67 6.51
CA ASN A 59 -2.81 10.67 7.52
C ASN A 59 -1.88 11.88 7.56
N SER A 60 -0.64 11.79 7.06
CA SER A 60 0.28 12.95 7.05
C SER A 60 1.31 12.86 5.92
N PRO A 61 0.94 13.22 4.67
CA PRO A 61 1.94 13.38 3.62
C PRO A 61 2.86 14.56 3.98
N SER A 62 4.18 14.32 4.03
CA SER A 62 5.20 15.31 4.46
C SER A 62 5.21 16.63 3.69
N HIS A 63 4.49 16.72 2.57
CA HIS A 63 4.46 17.86 1.66
C HIS A 63 3.21 18.76 1.80
N TYR A 64 2.30 18.48 2.74
CA TYR A 64 1.11 19.34 2.98
C TYR A 64 1.13 20.11 4.31
N ASN A 65 2.14 19.91 5.15
CA ASN A 65 2.23 20.54 6.47
C ASN A 65 3.26 21.67 6.47
N GLN A 66 2.94 22.80 5.81
CA GLN A 66 3.71 24.03 5.98
C GLN A 66 3.13 24.83 7.15
N GLY A 67 3.92 25.01 8.22
CA GLY A 67 3.55 25.85 9.36
C GLY A 67 2.65 25.21 10.42
N GLY A 68 2.49 23.89 10.44
CA GLY A 68 1.74 23.17 11.48
C GLY A 68 0.21 23.27 11.37
N ILE A 69 -0.29 23.89 10.30
CA ILE A 69 -1.72 23.94 9.97
C ILE A 69 -1.97 22.94 8.83
N GLU A 70 -2.89 22.01 9.06
CA GLU A 70 -3.34 21.08 8.02
C GLU A 70 -4.06 21.85 6.90
N CYS A 71 -3.73 21.57 5.64
CA CYS A 71 -4.31 22.25 4.48
C CYS A 71 -5.84 22.22 4.46
N ILE A 72 -6.45 21.13 4.97
CA ILE A 72 -7.91 20.99 5.08
C ILE A 72 -8.53 22.00 6.07
N ALA A 73 -7.81 22.35 7.15
CA ALA A 73 -8.27 23.32 8.13
C ALA A 73 -8.18 24.74 7.57
N ALA A 74 -7.09 25.05 6.86
CA ALA A 74 -6.95 26.32 6.14
C ALA A 74 -8.04 26.47 5.08
N LEU A 75 -8.33 25.40 4.32
CA LEU A 75 -9.41 25.39 3.33
C LEU A 75 -10.76 25.64 3.99
N ARG A 76 -11.07 24.96 5.09
CA ARG A 76 -12.33 25.15 5.84
C ARG A 76 -12.51 26.59 6.31
N ALA A 77 -11.44 27.23 6.81
CA ALA A 77 -11.48 28.62 7.24
C ALA A 77 -11.61 29.62 6.07
N ALA A 78 -11.14 29.25 4.87
CA ALA A 78 -11.10 30.12 3.70
C ALA A 78 -12.35 30.05 2.81
N THR A 79 -13.23 29.07 3.01
CA THR A 79 -14.40 28.80 2.14
C THR A 79 -15.72 28.91 2.91
N THR A 80 -16.84 29.04 2.19
CA THR A 80 -18.17 28.79 2.78
C THR A 80 -18.36 27.31 3.03
N ARG A 81 -19.32 26.96 3.91
CA ARG A 81 -19.66 25.56 4.22
C ARG A 81 -19.95 24.74 2.95
N GLU A 82 -20.76 25.26 2.05
CA GLU A 82 -21.12 24.59 0.79
C GLU A 82 -19.88 24.39 -0.09
N GLY A 83 -18.96 25.36 -0.10
CA GLY A 83 -17.70 25.23 -0.82
C GLY A 83 -16.77 24.15 -0.23
N PHE A 84 -16.74 24.00 1.09
CA PHE A 84 -16.00 22.94 1.77
C PHE A 84 -16.60 21.56 1.47
N GLU A 85 -17.93 21.43 1.59
CA GLU A 85 -18.66 20.20 1.28
C GLU A 85 -18.46 19.78 -0.18
N ALA A 86 -18.52 20.73 -1.12
CA ALA A 86 -18.27 20.48 -2.53
C ALA A 86 -16.83 19.98 -2.80
N HIS A 87 -15.83 20.60 -2.15
CA HIS A 87 -14.44 20.16 -2.25
C HIS A 87 -14.25 18.73 -1.72
N CYS A 88 -14.80 18.43 -0.54
CA CYS A 88 -14.73 17.11 0.06
C CYS A 88 -15.41 16.05 -0.82
N THR A 89 -16.57 16.37 -1.39
CA THR A 89 -17.32 15.50 -2.31
C THR A 89 -16.51 15.16 -3.56
N LEU A 90 -15.94 16.18 -4.23
CA LEU A 90 -15.10 15.98 -5.42
C LEU A 90 -13.85 15.14 -5.10
N THR A 91 -13.25 15.38 -3.93
CA THR A 91 -12.06 14.64 -3.51
C THR A 91 -12.37 13.18 -3.15
N ALA A 92 -13.52 12.91 -2.52
CA ALA A 92 -13.99 11.55 -2.28
C ALA A 92 -14.25 10.81 -3.60
N ILE A 93 -14.94 11.44 -4.56
CA ILE A 93 -15.18 10.88 -5.90
C ILE A 93 -13.87 10.54 -6.60
N LYS A 94 -12.88 11.44 -6.55
CA LYS A 94 -11.55 11.21 -7.14
C LYS A 94 -10.91 9.92 -6.61
N TYR A 95 -10.98 9.66 -5.30
CA TYR A 95 -10.41 8.45 -4.71
C TYR A 95 -11.26 7.20 -5.03
N LEU A 96 -12.58 7.33 -5.04
CA LEU A 96 -13.51 6.28 -5.48
C LEU A 96 -13.37 5.93 -6.97
N TRP A 97 -12.90 6.84 -7.81
CA TRP A 97 -12.57 6.55 -9.20
C TRP A 97 -11.26 5.80 -9.35
N ARG A 98 -10.27 6.13 -8.50
CA ARG A 98 -8.88 5.69 -8.66
C ARG A 98 -8.55 4.35 -7.99
N TRP A 99 -9.33 3.94 -6.99
CA TRP A 99 -8.93 2.86 -6.09
C TRP A 99 -8.66 1.52 -6.80
N GLN A 100 -9.42 1.15 -7.83
CA GLN A 100 -9.21 -0.13 -8.53
C GLN A 100 -7.92 -0.16 -9.34
N HIS A 101 -7.41 0.99 -9.79
CA HIS A 101 -6.32 1.07 -10.76
C HIS A 101 -4.99 1.57 -10.18
N LYS A 102 -4.99 2.23 -9.00
CA LYS A 102 -3.77 2.78 -8.41
C LYS A 102 -3.65 2.59 -6.90
N GLY A 103 -4.57 3.18 -6.13
CA GLY A 103 -4.38 3.30 -4.68
C GLY A 103 -4.94 2.14 -3.86
N GLY A 104 -5.72 1.23 -4.45
CA GLY A 104 -6.31 0.09 -3.75
C GLY A 104 -7.09 0.52 -2.51
N LYS A 105 -6.92 -0.25 -1.43
CA LYS A 105 -7.57 0.02 -0.13
C LYS A 105 -7.24 1.43 0.42
N GLN A 106 -6.05 1.95 0.16
CA GLN A 106 -5.63 3.25 0.70
C GLN A 106 -6.49 4.41 0.19
N ASP A 107 -6.94 4.34 -1.08
CA ASP A 107 -7.83 5.36 -1.64
C ASP A 107 -9.24 5.26 -1.04
N LEU A 108 -9.71 4.06 -0.68
CA LEU A 108 -11.00 3.90 0.00
C LEU A 108 -10.97 4.53 1.40
N GLU A 109 -9.88 4.34 2.15
CA GLU A 109 -9.72 4.99 3.46
C GLU A 109 -9.67 6.52 3.33
N LYS A 110 -9.01 7.04 2.28
CA LYS A 110 -9.01 8.47 1.98
C LYS A 110 -10.41 8.98 1.62
N ALA A 111 -11.15 8.26 0.77
CA ALA A 111 -12.53 8.63 0.45
C ALA A 111 -13.41 8.68 1.70
N LYS A 112 -13.28 7.67 2.57
CA LYS A 112 -13.99 7.61 3.85
C LYS A 112 -13.66 8.80 4.75
N ALA A 113 -12.39 9.19 4.85
CA ALA A 113 -11.99 10.36 5.63
C ALA A 113 -12.67 11.65 5.13
N TYR A 114 -12.74 11.86 3.81
CA TYR A 114 -13.42 13.03 3.24
C TYR A 114 -14.94 13.01 3.44
N ILE A 115 -15.57 11.83 3.40
CA ILE A 115 -16.99 11.68 3.73
C ILE A 115 -17.24 12.00 5.22
N ASN A 116 -16.36 11.54 6.12
CA ASN A 116 -16.47 11.84 7.54
C ASN A 116 -16.34 13.34 7.83
N PHE A 117 -15.51 14.08 7.08
CA PHE A 117 -15.45 15.53 7.20
C PHE A 117 -16.77 16.20 6.84
N ILE A 118 -17.51 15.70 5.86
CA ILE A 118 -18.85 16.23 5.52
C ILE A 118 -19.84 15.93 6.66
N LEU A 119 -19.88 14.68 7.12
CA LEU A 119 -20.78 14.25 8.19
C LEU A 119 -20.56 15.02 9.50
N SER A 120 -19.31 15.43 9.79
CA SER A 120 -19.01 16.25 10.96
C SER A 120 -19.57 17.68 10.88
N GLU A 121 -19.78 18.22 9.68
CA GLU A 121 -20.33 19.58 9.50
C GLU A 121 -21.86 19.59 9.57
N GLU A 122 -22.55 18.48 9.25
CA GLU A 122 -24.02 18.40 9.28
C GLU A 122 -24.61 18.43 10.70
N HIS A 123 -23.81 18.10 11.72
CA HIS A 123 -24.24 18.03 13.12
C HIS A 123 -23.81 19.26 13.94
N GLN A 124 -23.38 20.34 13.29
CA GLN A 124 -22.88 21.57 13.91
C GLN A 124 -23.86 22.73 13.75
#